data_AF-D2A4I4-F1
#
_entry.id   AF-D2A4I4-F1
#
_cell.length_a   1.000
_cell.length_b   1.000
_cell.length_c   1.000
_cell.angle_alpha   90.00
_cell.angle_beta   90.00
_cell.angle_gamma   90.00
#
_symmetry.space_group_name_H-M   'P 1'
#
loop_
_entity.id
_entity.type
_entity.pdbx_description
1 polymer ?
#
loop_
_entity_poly.entity_id
_entity_poly.type
_entity_poly.pdbx_seq_one_letter_code
_entity_poly.pdbx_strand_id
1 'polypeptide(L)'
;MEKIGVFFTFGKFLALTPSHLYNRKRSFGQKLYFFVVIVLYTASAISSQYFRDYSRSKVCEMALKYFKDIIRHCHTFYILGPLATTKRHYWFKMIKIFRKNNHISGANPIFFYYFLAWHCLFVTIIVIWIRLCFLLLGLKFLEVYVVEFFQLYSHLFFMFFACVLLDMFRKFYESRKLKLDQMIRFRPTNFEKYKIDIFRLTSGIGIFNKIFGPLLILNILYICDMFLLYVNGLMKTKRHTISPDLYILLLSYRIGVIVFYWLHVAVMAVLADAISQQYDEIVHLANKLQLICTKMDRKIVEDFVEFIGKNRPEIDVAEFFILKRSTIFNILNFVIYFLIVIVQFK
;
A
#
# COMPACT_ATOMS: atom_id res chain seq x y z
N MET A 1 2.55 -1.38 20.22
CA MET A 1 1.09 -1.54 20.01
C MET A 1 0.36 -0.21 19.93
N GLU A 2 0.58 0.72 20.86
CA GLU A 2 -0.10 2.03 20.89
C GLU A 2 -0.09 2.75 19.53
N LYS A 3 1.07 2.74 18.84
CA LYS A 3 1.24 3.42 17.54
C LYS A 3 0.43 2.78 16.40
N ILE A 4 0.34 1.45 16.34
CA ILE A 4 -0.56 0.76 15.39
C ILE A 4 -2.01 1.06 15.78
N GLY A 5 -2.30 1.12 17.08
CA GLY A 5 -3.60 1.53 17.62
C GLY A 5 -4.08 2.85 17.01
N VAL A 6 -3.20 3.84 16.86
CA VAL A 6 -3.54 5.13 16.22
C VAL A 6 -4.02 4.95 14.78
N PHE A 7 -3.34 4.14 13.95
CA PHE A 7 -3.81 3.85 12.58
C PHE A 7 -5.19 3.19 12.56
N PHE A 8 -5.42 2.25 13.47
CA PHE A 8 -6.74 1.62 13.56
C PHE A 8 -7.80 2.59 14.09
N THR A 9 -7.46 3.51 14.98
CA THR A 9 -8.38 4.55 15.46
C THR A 9 -8.76 5.53 14.34
N PHE A 10 -7.77 6.05 13.58
CA PHE A 10 -8.03 6.92 12.43
C PHE A 10 -8.82 6.19 11.34
N GLY A 11 -8.39 4.98 10.97
CA GLY A 11 -9.08 4.18 9.97
C GLY A 11 -10.50 3.80 10.39
N LYS A 12 -10.76 3.61 11.69
CA LYS A 12 -12.10 3.30 12.21
C LYS A 12 -13.06 4.45 11.99
N PHE A 13 -12.61 5.69 12.21
CA PHE A 13 -13.45 6.88 12.00
C PHE A 13 -13.99 6.94 10.56
N LEU A 14 -13.17 6.54 9.58
CA LEU A 14 -13.50 6.53 8.16
C LEU A 14 -14.02 5.18 7.65
N ALA A 15 -14.30 4.23 8.54
CA ALA A 15 -14.68 2.85 8.20
C ALA A 15 -13.67 2.10 7.29
N LEU A 16 -12.41 2.53 7.25
CA LEU A 16 -11.32 1.91 6.49
C LEU A 16 -10.70 0.73 7.25
N THR A 17 -10.74 0.72 8.58
CA THR A 17 -10.22 -0.38 9.39
C THR A 17 -11.30 -0.97 10.31
N PRO A 18 -11.13 -2.21 10.80
CA PRO A 18 -12.08 -2.83 11.70
C PRO A 18 -12.31 -2.01 12.98
N SER A 19 -13.58 -1.79 13.33
CA SER A 19 -13.99 -0.93 14.46
C SER A 19 -13.57 -1.44 15.85
N HIS A 20 -13.30 -2.73 15.98
CA HIS A 20 -12.78 -3.35 17.20
C HIS A 20 -11.69 -4.34 16.85
N LEU A 21 -10.55 -4.18 17.51
CA LEU A 21 -9.37 -5.05 17.42
C LEU A 21 -9.54 -6.42 18.09
N TYR A 22 -10.59 -6.57 18.90
CA TYR A 22 -10.79 -7.75 19.74
C TYR A 22 -12.09 -8.50 19.46
N ASN A 23 -13.12 -7.84 18.90
CA ASN A 23 -14.40 -8.50 18.65
C ASN A 23 -14.45 -9.11 17.25
N ARG A 24 -14.46 -10.45 17.19
CA ARG A 24 -14.43 -11.22 15.94
C ARG A 24 -15.82 -11.35 15.29
N LYS A 25 -16.91 -11.31 16.07
CA LYS A 25 -18.28 -11.43 15.56
C LYS A 25 -18.88 -10.04 15.34
N ARG A 26 -19.50 -9.83 14.17
CA ARG A 26 -20.24 -8.60 13.87
C ARG A 26 -21.68 -8.71 14.35
N SER A 27 -22.18 -7.65 14.97
CA SER A 27 -23.62 -7.48 15.14
C SER A 27 -24.29 -7.28 13.78
N PHE A 28 -25.58 -7.59 13.68
CA PHE A 28 -26.36 -7.35 12.47
C PHE A 28 -26.32 -5.88 12.04
N GLY A 29 -26.45 -4.94 12.99
CA GLY A 29 -26.36 -3.50 12.72
C GLY A 29 -25.03 -3.06 12.09
N GLN A 30 -23.89 -3.67 12.48
CA GLN A 30 -22.62 -3.39 11.81
C GLN A 30 -22.62 -3.87 10.36
N LYS A 31 -23.20 -5.04 10.07
CA LYS A 31 -23.30 -5.54 8.69
C LYS A 31 -24.19 -4.62 7.83
N LEU A 32 -25.34 -4.20 8.37
CA LEU A 32 -26.24 -3.28 7.71
C LEU A 32 -25.57 -1.93 7.45
N TYR A 33 -24.84 -1.38 8.43
CA TYR A 33 -24.06 -0.15 8.24
C TYR A 33 -23.08 -0.25 7.07
N PHE A 34 -22.26 -1.31 7.01
CA PHE A 34 -21.32 -1.49 5.89
C PHE A 34 -22.04 -1.61 4.55
N PHE A 35 -23.17 -2.33 4.50
CA PHE A 35 -23.97 -2.46 3.29
C PHE A 35 -24.51 -1.10 2.83
N VAL A 36 -25.11 -0.31 3.73
CA VAL A 36 -25.61 1.04 3.43
C VAL A 36 -24.47 1.95 2.95
N VAL A 37 -23.31 1.93 3.61
CA VAL A 37 -22.15 2.73 3.20
C VAL A 37 -21.68 2.34 1.79
N ILE A 38 -21.62 1.04 1.45
CA ILE A 38 -21.26 0.58 0.10
C ILE A 38 -22.28 1.08 -0.92
N VAL A 39 -23.58 0.92 -0.67
CA VAL A 39 -24.65 1.33 -1.59
C VAL A 39 -24.61 2.84 -1.83
N LEU A 40 -24.55 3.64 -0.75
CA LEU A 40 -24.47 5.10 -0.85
C LEU A 40 -23.21 5.52 -1.59
N TYR A 41 -22.08 4.89 -1.29
CA TYR A 41 -20.82 5.19 -1.96
C TYR A 41 -20.87 4.87 -3.46
N THR A 42 -21.40 3.70 -3.84
CA THR A 42 -21.54 3.31 -5.25
C THR A 42 -22.49 4.25 -5.99
N ALA A 43 -23.64 4.60 -5.39
CA ALA A 43 -24.58 5.55 -5.97
C ALA A 43 -23.91 6.92 -6.19
N SER A 44 -23.18 7.43 -5.19
CA SER A 44 -22.47 8.70 -5.31
C SER A 44 -21.33 8.65 -6.33
N ALA A 45 -20.63 7.51 -6.48
CA ALA A 45 -19.61 7.33 -7.50
C ALA A 45 -20.21 7.35 -8.93
N ILE A 46 -21.34 6.66 -9.14
CA ILE A 46 -22.07 6.67 -10.42
C ILE A 46 -22.59 8.10 -10.72
N SER A 47 -23.19 8.76 -9.72
CA SER A 47 -23.65 10.13 -9.87
C SER A 47 -22.51 11.09 -10.22
N SER A 48 -21.36 10.95 -9.56
CA SER A 48 -20.17 11.75 -9.85
C SER A 48 -19.66 11.53 -11.28
N GLN A 49 -19.70 10.30 -11.79
CA GLN A 49 -19.33 10.00 -13.18
C GLN A 49 -20.29 10.67 -14.17
N TYR A 50 -21.61 10.60 -13.91
CA TYR A 50 -22.62 11.23 -14.76
C TYR A 50 -22.38 12.74 -14.90
N PHE A 51 -22.04 13.44 -13.81
CA PHE A 51 -21.80 14.89 -13.85
C PHE A 51 -20.47 15.31 -14.50
N ARG A 52 -19.51 14.40 -14.70
CA ARG A 52 -18.18 14.74 -15.24
C ARG A 52 -18.11 14.86 -16.76
N ASP A 53 -19.17 14.47 -17.48
CA ASP A 53 -19.31 14.47 -18.95
C ASP A 53 -17.99 14.34 -19.73
N TYR A 54 -17.58 13.11 -20.00
CA TYR A 54 -16.36 12.82 -20.77
C TYR A 54 -16.53 12.89 -22.29
N SER A 55 -17.73 13.20 -22.80
CA SER A 55 -18.07 13.19 -24.23
C SER A 55 -17.15 14.09 -25.08
N ARG A 56 -16.63 15.17 -24.48
CA ARG A 56 -15.74 16.13 -25.16
C ARG A 56 -14.28 15.68 -25.26
N SER A 57 -13.92 14.52 -24.70
CA SER A 57 -12.54 14.01 -24.70
C SER A 57 -12.25 13.16 -25.94
N LYS A 58 -11.02 13.20 -26.48
CA LYS A 58 -10.58 12.22 -27.50
C LYS A 58 -10.72 10.79 -26.96
N VAL A 59 -10.95 9.81 -27.83
CA VAL A 59 -11.20 8.38 -27.47
C VAL A 59 -10.19 7.84 -26.46
N CYS A 60 -8.88 7.97 -26.71
CA CYS A 60 -7.86 7.47 -25.78
C CYS A 60 -7.90 8.15 -24.41
N GLU A 61 -8.17 9.45 -24.36
CA GLU A 61 -8.28 10.18 -23.09
C GLU A 61 -9.55 9.80 -22.33
N MET A 62 -10.65 9.60 -23.05
CA MET A 62 -11.91 9.12 -22.50
C MET A 62 -11.73 7.73 -21.88
N ALA A 63 -11.04 6.83 -22.59
CA ALA A 63 -10.73 5.48 -22.11
C ALA A 63 -9.90 5.52 -20.82
N LEU A 64 -8.84 6.33 -20.77
CA LEU A 64 -8.03 6.51 -19.55
C LEU A 64 -8.86 7.09 -18.40
N LYS A 65 -9.72 8.09 -18.65
CA LYS A 65 -10.60 8.66 -17.60
C LYS A 65 -11.56 7.62 -17.02
N TYR A 66 -12.21 6.82 -17.87
CA TYR A 66 -13.07 5.73 -17.40
C TYR A 66 -12.28 4.65 -16.65
N PHE A 67 -11.11 4.28 -17.16
CA PHE A 67 -10.24 3.30 -16.52
C PHE A 67 -9.81 3.76 -15.11
N LYS A 68 -9.44 5.03 -14.96
CA LYS A 68 -9.18 5.66 -13.66
C LYS A 68 -10.33 5.49 -12.69
N ASP A 69 -11.54 5.78 -13.15
CA ASP A 69 -12.73 5.77 -12.33
C ASP A 69 -13.09 4.35 -11.89
N ILE A 70 -12.94 3.39 -12.81
CA ILE A 70 -13.08 1.96 -12.52
C ILE A 70 -12.05 1.52 -11.48
N ILE A 71 -10.76 1.85 -11.65
CA ILE A 71 -9.72 1.48 -10.68
C ILE A 71 -10.05 2.03 -9.30
N ARG A 72 -10.40 3.32 -9.19
CA ARG A 72 -10.73 3.95 -7.91
C ARG A 72 -11.94 3.32 -7.26
N HIS A 73 -12.99 3.06 -8.05
CA HIS A 73 -14.19 2.39 -7.56
C HIS A 73 -13.86 0.97 -7.07
N CYS A 74 -13.12 0.18 -7.85
CA CYS A 74 -12.65 -1.15 -7.47
C CYS A 74 -11.83 -1.12 -6.17
N HIS A 75 -10.95 -0.13 -6.00
CA HIS A 75 -10.13 0.01 -4.80
C HIS A 75 -10.99 0.27 -3.56
N THR A 76 -11.88 1.26 -3.61
CA THR A 76 -12.76 1.55 -2.46
C THR A 76 -13.79 0.45 -2.23
N PHE A 77 -14.34 -0.15 -3.28
CA PHE A 77 -15.21 -1.33 -3.17
C PHE A 77 -14.49 -2.49 -2.49
N TYR A 78 -13.23 -2.77 -2.86
CA TYR A 78 -12.42 -3.80 -2.22
C TYR A 78 -12.24 -3.53 -0.72
N ILE A 79 -11.98 -2.27 -0.34
CA ILE A 79 -11.84 -1.86 1.07
C ILE A 79 -13.15 -2.06 1.84
N LEU A 80 -14.24 -1.46 1.35
CA LEU A 80 -15.51 -1.42 2.06
C LEU A 80 -16.23 -2.78 2.05
N GLY A 81 -16.09 -3.53 0.95
CA GLY A 81 -16.67 -4.85 0.76
C GLY A 81 -15.76 -5.96 1.29
N PRO A 82 -14.96 -6.64 0.44
CA PRO A 82 -14.11 -7.76 0.82
C PRO A 82 -13.27 -7.53 2.08
N LEU A 83 -12.59 -6.39 2.17
CA LEU A 83 -11.64 -6.16 3.25
C LEU A 83 -12.32 -5.97 4.60
N ALA A 84 -13.39 -5.17 4.65
CA ALA A 84 -14.15 -4.98 5.86
C ALA A 84 -14.92 -6.26 6.23
N THR A 85 -15.51 -6.97 5.27
CA THR A 85 -16.44 -8.09 5.53
C THR A 85 -15.74 -9.44 5.63
N THR A 86 -15.21 -9.98 4.54
CA THR A 86 -14.73 -11.37 4.43
C THR A 86 -13.29 -11.51 4.96
N LYS A 87 -12.43 -10.53 4.67
CA LYS A 87 -11.01 -10.57 5.03
C LYS A 87 -10.69 -9.99 6.41
N ARG A 88 -11.69 -9.66 7.23
CA ARG A 88 -11.50 -9.17 8.61
C ARG A 88 -10.65 -10.11 9.48
N HIS A 89 -10.77 -11.42 9.28
CA HIS A 89 -10.00 -12.39 10.05
C HIS A 89 -8.48 -12.30 9.80
N TYR A 90 -8.06 -11.84 8.62
CA TYR A 90 -6.66 -11.59 8.29
C TYR A 90 -6.08 -10.44 9.12
N TRP A 91 -6.86 -9.36 9.32
CA TRP A 91 -6.47 -8.25 10.20
C TRP A 91 -6.15 -8.71 11.62
N PHE A 92 -7.01 -9.55 12.20
CA PHE A 92 -6.77 -10.07 13.55
C PHE A 92 -5.54 -10.96 13.62
N LYS A 93 -5.32 -11.82 12.62
CA LYS A 93 -4.11 -12.66 12.56
C LYS A 93 -2.84 -11.81 12.46
N MET A 94 -2.85 -10.78 11.63
CA MET A 94 -1.74 -9.85 11.45
C MET A 94 -1.41 -9.09 12.75
N ILE A 95 -2.43 -8.55 13.41
CA ILE A 95 -2.28 -7.85 14.71
C ILE A 95 -1.74 -8.81 15.78
N LYS A 96 -2.18 -10.07 15.79
CA LYS A 96 -1.66 -11.08 16.72
C LYS A 96 -0.17 -11.36 16.50
N ILE A 97 0.28 -11.40 15.24
CA ILE A 97 1.70 -11.58 14.88
C ILE A 97 2.51 -10.38 15.38
N PHE A 98 2.04 -9.16 15.13
CA PHE A 98 2.72 -7.95 15.61
C PHE A 98 2.74 -7.86 17.14
N ARG A 99 1.64 -8.22 17.80
CA ARG A 99 1.56 -8.19 19.26
C ARG A 99 2.61 -9.08 19.92
N LYS A 100 2.81 -10.28 19.39
CA LYS A 100 3.81 -11.23 19.89
C LYS A 100 5.25 -10.76 19.69
N ASN A 101 5.49 -9.92 18.68
CA ASN A 101 6.82 -9.39 18.37
C ASN A 101 7.04 -7.95 18.88
N ASN A 102 6.10 -7.38 19.65
CA ASN A 102 6.17 -5.97 20.11
C ASN A 102 7.42 -5.63 20.93
N HIS A 103 7.96 -6.58 21.71
CA HIS A 103 9.17 -6.33 22.51
C HIS A 103 10.39 -6.01 21.64
N ILE A 104 10.36 -6.42 20.37
CA ILE A 104 11.39 -6.14 19.37
C ILE A 104 11.09 -4.83 18.63
N SER A 105 9.80 -4.53 18.44
CA SER A 105 9.33 -3.27 17.89
C SER A 105 9.17 -2.24 19.01
N GLY A 106 10.30 -1.81 19.57
CA GLY A 106 10.42 -0.44 20.03
C GLY A 106 10.24 0.45 18.80
N ALA A 107 8.99 0.63 18.35
CA ALA A 107 8.68 1.35 17.14
C ALA A 107 9.31 2.73 17.28
N ASN A 108 10.37 2.98 16.50
CA ASN A 108 11.14 4.21 16.57
C ASN A 108 10.14 5.38 16.48
N PRO A 109 10.05 6.29 17.47
CA PRO A 109 9.10 7.40 17.47
C PRO A 109 9.08 8.18 16.15
N ILE A 110 10.22 8.21 15.48
CA ILE A 110 10.41 8.83 14.16
C ILE A 110 9.37 8.34 13.12
N PHE A 111 8.95 7.07 13.10
CA PHE A 111 7.97 6.59 12.11
C PHE A 111 6.56 7.14 12.31
N PHE A 112 6.16 7.38 13.57
CA PHE A 112 4.90 8.04 13.85
C PHE A 112 4.92 9.50 13.40
N TYR A 113 6.05 10.18 13.62
CA TYR A 113 6.24 11.55 13.12
C TYR A 113 6.28 11.61 11.59
N TYR A 114 6.91 10.64 10.92
CA TYR A 114 6.82 10.54 9.46
C TYR A 114 5.38 10.36 9.00
N PHE A 115 4.59 9.50 9.66
CA PHE A 115 3.17 9.37 9.34
C PHE A 115 2.43 10.68 9.47
N LEU A 116 2.57 11.36 10.61
CA LEU A 116 1.89 12.62 10.86
C LEU A 116 2.31 13.67 9.84
N ALA A 117 3.61 13.79 9.55
CA ALA A 117 4.15 14.71 8.56
C ALA A 117 3.60 14.43 7.15
N TRP A 118 3.60 13.16 6.71
CA TRP A 118 3.02 12.75 5.44
C TRP A 118 1.51 13.02 5.37
N HIS A 119 0.80 12.80 6.48
CA HIS A 119 -0.63 13.08 6.58
C HIS A 119 -0.93 14.57 6.46
N CYS A 120 -0.22 15.41 7.22
CA CYS A 120 -0.34 16.85 7.17
C CYS A 120 0.00 17.40 5.77
N LEU A 121 1.06 16.88 5.14
CA LEU A 121 1.44 17.26 3.79
C LEU A 121 0.32 16.94 2.80
N PHE A 122 -0.23 15.72 2.87
CA PHE A 122 -1.33 15.32 1.99
C PHE A 122 -2.59 16.15 2.23
N VAL A 123 -3.01 16.34 3.49
CA VAL A 123 -4.17 17.16 3.83
C VAL A 123 -3.98 18.58 3.30
N THR A 124 -2.79 19.15 3.42
CA THR A 124 -2.46 20.47 2.86
C THR A 124 -2.65 20.49 1.33
N ILE A 125 -2.10 19.51 0.63
CA ILE A 125 -2.24 19.36 -0.83
C ILE A 125 -3.73 19.26 -1.22
N ILE A 126 -4.51 18.48 -0.48
CA ILE A 126 -5.95 18.30 -0.71
C ILE A 126 -6.74 19.59 -0.43
N VAL A 127 -6.48 20.28 0.67
CA VAL A 127 -7.17 21.53 1.02
C VAL A 127 -6.91 22.61 -0.04
N ILE A 128 -5.67 22.73 -0.52
CA ILE A 128 -5.32 23.62 -1.63
C ILE A 128 -6.13 23.24 -2.87
N TRP A 129 -6.23 21.95 -3.20
CA TRP A 129 -7.00 21.48 -4.36
C TRP A 129 -8.50 21.73 -4.23
N ILE A 130 -9.08 21.46 -3.06
CA ILE A 130 -10.49 21.75 -2.76
C ILE A 130 -10.75 23.23 -2.97
N ARG A 131 -9.89 24.11 -2.42
CA ARG A 131 -10.02 25.56 -2.60
C ARG A 131 -9.98 25.96 -4.08
N LEU A 132 -9.05 25.41 -4.85
CA LEU A 132 -8.94 25.70 -6.29
C LEU A 132 -10.17 25.23 -7.06
N CYS A 133 -10.65 24.03 -6.78
CA CYS A 133 -11.85 23.51 -7.45
C CYS A 133 -13.10 24.30 -7.07
N PHE A 134 -13.22 24.72 -5.80
CA PHE A 134 -14.33 25.55 -5.34
C PHE A 134 -14.33 26.93 -6.00
N LEU A 135 -13.14 27.54 -6.18
CA LEU A 135 -13.01 28.80 -6.92
C LEU A 135 -13.41 28.67 -8.40
N LEU A 136 -13.14 27.51 -9.02
CA LEU A 136 -13.42 27.28 -10.44
C LEU A 136 -14.86 26.83 -10.72
N LEU A 137 -15.46 26.06 -9.82
CA LEU A 137 -16.74 25.36 -10.06
C LEU A 137 -17.85 25.80 -9.11
N GLY A 138 -17.56 26.58 -8.07
CA GLY A 138 -18.51 26.93 -7.02
C GLY A 138 -19.10 25.69 -6.34
N LEU A 139 -20.41 25.68 -6.10
CA LEU A 139 -21.11 24.57 -5.44
C LEU A 139 -21.17 23.28 -6.28
N LYS A 140 -21.05 23.36 -7.62
CA LYS A 140 -20.99 22.18 -8.50
C LYS A 140 -19.80 21.27 -8.17
N PHE A 141 -18.79 21.82 -7.51
CA PHE A 141 -17.70 21.06 -6.92
C PHE A 141 -18.17 19.88 -6.06
N LEU A 142 -19.21 20.09 -5.23
CA LEU A 142 -19.65 19.09 -4.27
C LEU A 142 -20.22 17.85 -4.96
N GLU A 143 -20.99 18.06 -6.02
CA GLU A 143 -21.58 17.01 -6.85
C GLU A 143 -20.50 16.19 -7.58
N VAL A 144 -19.44 16.87 -8.03
CA VAL A 144 -18.43 16.24 -8.88
C VAL A 144 -17.33 15.57 -8.05
N TYR A 145 -16.80 16.21 -7.01
CA TYR A 145 -15.49 15.82 -6.46
C TYR A 145 -15.49 15.24 -5.04
N VAL A 146 -16.55 15.39 -4.24
CA VAL A 146 -16.54 14.94 -2.83
C VAL A 146 -16.19 13.45 -2.68
N VAL A 147 -16.78 12.60 -3.52
CA VAL A 147 -16.51 11.15 -3.54
C VAL A 147 -15.07 10.85 -3.95
N GLU A 148 -14.54 11.62 -4.89
CA GLU A 148 -13.15 11.48 -5.37
C GLU A 148 -12.15 11.81 -4.26
N PHE A 149 -12.42 12.82 -3.42
CA PHE A 149 -11.52 13.11 -2.29
C PHE A 149 -11.49 11.99 -1.27
N PHE A 150 -12.65 11.41 -0.95
CA PHE A 150 -12.71 10.24 -0.07
C PHE A 150 -11.95 9.05 -0.67
N GLN A 151 -12.13 8.78 -1.97
CA GLN A 151 -11.37 7.76 -2.71
C GLN A 151 -9.86 8.00 -2.61
N LEU A 152 -9.41 9.21 -2.93
CA LEU A 152 -8.00 9.58 -2.96
C LEU A 152 -7.37 9.47 -1.57
N TYR A 153 -8.08 9.91 -0.53
CA TYR A 153 -7.66 9.72 0.85
C TYR A 153 -7.55 8.23 1.21
N SER A 154 -8.52 7.40 0.81
CA SER A 154 -8.47 5.96 1.08
C SER A 154 -7.27 5.29 0.42
N HIS A 155 -6.91 5.66 -0.82
CA HIS A 155 -5.70 5.16 -1.50
C HIS A 155 -4.45 5.50 -0.71
N LEU A 156 -4.30 6.78 -0.35
CA LEU A 156 -3.18 7.23 0.45
C LEU A 156 -3.07 6.45 1.77
N PHE A 157 -4.18 6.38 2.51
CA PHE A 157 -4.20 5.75 3.82
C PHE A 157 -3.68 4.31 3.73
N PHE A 158 -4.15 3.54 2.75
CA PHE A 158 -3.73 2.15 2.57
C PHE A 158 -2.31 2.00 2.03
N MET A 159 -1.86 2.86 1.11
CA MET A 159 -0.46 2.84 0.66
C MET A 159 0.50 3.13 1.81
N PHE A 160 0.23 4.20 2.57
CA PHE A 160 1.06 4.56 3.71
C PHE A 160 1.05 3.46 4.77
N PHE A 161 -0.14 2.94 5.09
CA PHE A 161 -0.26 1.89 6.06
C PHE A 161 0.46 0.60 5.61
N ALA A 162 0.45 0.28 4.32
CA ALA A 162 1.27 -0.80 3.76
C ALA A 162 2.78 -0.58 4.01
N CYS A 163 3.30 0.62 3.77
CA CYS A 163 4.70 0.97 4.08
C CYS A 163 5.04 0.72 5.55
N VAL A 164 4.19 1.15 6.48
CA VAL A 164 4.40 0.94 7.92
C VAL A 164 4.50 -0.54 8.25
N LEU A 165 3.61 -1.35 7.70
CA LEU A 165 3.62 -2.79 7.95
C LEU A 165 4.84 -3.48 7.36
N LEU A 166 5.27 -3.10 6.15
CA LEU A 166 6.49 -3.61 5.55
C LEU A 166 7.72 -3.25 6.37
N ASP A 167 7.85 -2.01 6.83
CA ASP A 167 8.96 -1.62 7.70
C ASP A 167 8.96 -2.38 9.05
N MET A 168 7.78 -2.64 9.61
CA MET A 168 7.65 -3.50 10.78
C MET A 168 8.15 -4.93 10.51
N PHE A 169 7.75 -5.53 9.39
CA PHE A 169 8.27 -6.85 8.99
C PHE A 169 9.78 -6.83 8.81
N ARG A 170 10.33 -5.81 8.14
CA ARG A 170 11.78 -5.62 7.96
C ARG A 170 12.52 -5.67 9.30
N LYS A 171 12.06 -4.87 10.28
CA LYS A 171 12.65 -4.84 11.63
C LYS A 171 12.54 -6.17 12.36
N PHE A 172 11.44 -6.92 12.16
CA PHE A 172 11.33 -8.25 12.74
C PHE A 172 12.35 -9.21 12.15
N TYR A 173 12.54 -9.24 10.82
CA TYR A 173 13.58 -10.06 10.20
C TYR A 173 14.99 -9.64 10.63
N GLU A 174 15.28 -8.35 10.66
CA GLU A 174 16.55 -7.82 11.16
C GLU A 174 16.85 -8.29 12.59
N SER A 175 15.86 -8.25 13.48
CA SER A 175 16.02 -8.79 14.84
C SER A 175 16.25 -10.31 14.85
N ARG A 176 15.63 -11.06 13.94
CA ARG A 176 15.86 -12.52 13.84
C ARG A 176 17.25 -12.82 13.32
N LYS A 177 17.72 -12.08 12.33
CA LYS A 177 19.10 -12.12 11.87
C LYS A 177 20.09 -11.93 13.03
N LEU A 178 19.92 -10.87 13.82
CA LEU A 178 20.80 -10.59 14.97
C LEU A 178 20.77 -11.73 16.01
N LYS A 179 19.60 -12.31 16.28
CA LYS A 179 19.47 -13.45 17.19
C LYS A 179 20.18 -14.70 16.65
N LEU A 180 20.09 -14.96 15.34
CA LEU A 180 20.78 -16.09 14.74
C LEU A 180 22.29 -15.92 14.78
N ASP A 181 22.80 -14.72 14.52
CA ASP A 181 24.23 -14.41 14.66
C ASP A 181 24.71 -14.63 16.09
N GLN A 182 23.93 -14.20 17.09
CA GLN A 182 24.22 -14.48 18.51
C GLN A 182 24.21 -15.98 18.83
N MET A 183 23.25 -16.75 18.30
CA MET A 183 23.21 -18.20 18.49
C MET A 183 24.44 -18.91 17.90
N ILE A 184 24.95 -18.43 16.76
CA ILE A 184 26.17 -18.95 16.13
C ILE A 184 27.39 -18.69 17.03
N ARG A 185 27.47 -17.50 17.67
CA ARG A 185 28.61 -17.13 18.55
C ARG A 185 28.60 -17.81 19.91
N PHE A 186 27.44 -17.93 20.56
CA PHE A 186 27.32 -18.35 21.96
C PHE A 186 26.79 -19.78 22.15
N ARG A 187 26.86 -20.59 21.09
CA ARG A 187 26.34 -21.97 20.98
C ARG A 187 24.81 -22.02 20.79
N PRO A 188 24.33 -22.77 19.79
CA PRO A 188 22.90 -22.84 19.49
C PRO A 188 22.17 -23.69 20.54
N THR A 189 21.06 -23.18 21.09
CA THR A 189 20.28 -23.90 22.10
C THR A 189 18.78 -23.98 21.80
N ASN A 190 18.28 -23.43 20.68
CA ASN A 190 16.84 -23.50 20.37
C ASN A 190 16.45 -23.27 18.88
N PHE A 191 16.80 -24.19 17.98
CA PHE A 191 16.43 -24.11 16.56
C PHE A 191 14.92 -24.14 16.33
N GLU A 192 14.18 -24.97 17.06
CA GLU A 192 12.73 -25.12 16.88
C GLU A 192 11.97 -23.83 17.19
N LYS A 193 12.34 -23.13 18.28
CA LYS A 193 11.75 -21.81 18.57
C LYS A 193 12.06 -20.80 17.46
N TYR A 194 13.26 -20.83 16.90
CA TYR A 194 13.63 -19.96 15.79
C TYR A 194 12.83 -20.28 14.52
N LYS A 195 12.70 -21.56 14.14
CA LYS A 195 11.86 -22.02 13.01
C LYS A 195 10.43 -21.52 13.16
N ILE A 196 9.83 -21.72 14.33
CA ILE A 196 8.46 -21.27 14.63
C ILE A 196 8.33 -19.75 14.50
N ASP A 197 9.32 -18.99 14.94
CA ASP A 197 9.30 -17.53 14.85
C ASP A 197 9.44 -17.05 13.39
N ILE A 198 10.34 -17.64 12.59
CA ILE A 198 10.46 -17.36 11.16
C ILE A 198 9.17 -17.72 10.42
N PHE A 199 8.63 -18.92 10.66
CA PHE A 199 7.37 -19.38 10.06
C PHE A 199 6.24 -18.38 10.29
N ARG A 200 6.12 -17.85 11.52
CA ARG A 200 5.11 -16.86 11.87
C ARG A 200 5.30 -15.54 11.12
N LEU A 201 6.54 -15.11 10.88
CA LEU A 201 6.83 -13.91 10.10
C LEU A 201 6.51 -14.13 8.62
N THR A 202 6.92 -15.26 8.03
CA THR A 202 6.59 -15.62 6.65
C THR A 202 5.08 -15.74 6.46
N SER A 203 4.37 -16.38 7.39
CA SER A 203 2.90 -16.43 7.41
C SER A 203 2.28 -15.04 7.54
N GLY A 204 2.90 -14.14 8.32
CA GLY A 204 2.50 -12.74 8.42
C GLY A 204 2.59 -11.99 7.10
N ILE A 205 3.65 -12.23 6.32
CA ILE A 205 3.79 -11.70 4.96
C ILE A 205 2.72 -12.27 4.03
N GLY A 206 2.44 -13.58 4.10
CA GLY A 206 1.33 -14.17 3.35
C GLY A 206 -0.02 -13.54 3.69
N ILE A 207 -0.25 -13.16 4.96
CA ILE A 207 -1.44 -12.42 5.38
C ILE A 207 -1.42 -10.98 4.83
N PHE A 208 -0.26 -10.31 4.84
CA PHE A 208 -0.09 -9.00 4.24
C PHE A 208 -0.45 -9.04 2.75
N ASN A 209 0.08 -9.98 1.97
CA ASN A 209 -0.24 -10.14 0.54
C ASN A 209 -1.75 -10.34 0.31
N LYS A 210 -2.41 -11.13 1.17
CA LYS A 210 -3.87 -11.33 1.08
C LYS A 210 -4.70 -10.08 1.35
N ILE A 211 -4.20 -9.16 2.17
CA ILE A 211 -4.87 -7.88 2.47
C ILE A 211 -4.53 -6.85 1.40
N PHE A 212 -3.23 -6.62 1.19
CA PHE A 212 -2.68 -5.51 0.42
C PHE A 212 -2.36 -5.84 -1.02
N GLY A 213 -2.12 -7.10 -1.41
CA GLY A 213 -1.79 -7.46 -2.80
C GLY A 213 -2.77 -6.85 -3.81
N PRO A 214 -4.09 -7.05 -3.66
CA PRO A 214 -5.08 -6.42 -4.55
C PRO A 214 -5.11 -4.88 -4.46
N LEU A 215 -4.80 -4.30 -3.30
CA LEU A 215 -4.69 -2.85 -3.15
C LEU A 215 -3.44 -2.31 -3.85
N LEU A 216 -2.31 -3.02 -3.78
CA LEU A 216 -1.06 -2.63 -4.39
C LEU A 216 -1.17 -2.61 -5.91
N ILE A 217 -1.80 -3.63 -6.53
CA ILE A 217 -2.01 -3.61 -7.98
C ILE A 217 -2.93 -2.46 -8.40
N LEU A 218 -4.04 -2.24 -7.69
CA LEU A 218 -4.95 -1.14 -7.99
C LEU A 218 -4.26 0.22 -7.82
N ASN A 219 -3.43 0.39 -6.79
CA ASN A 219 -2.63 1.59 -6.60
C ASN A 219 -1.61 1.80 -7.73
N ILE A 220 -0.89 0.76 -8.15
CA ILE A 220 0.07 0.86 -9.27
C ILE A 220 -0.65 1.25 -10.57
N LEU A 221 -1.75 0.57 -10.89
CA LEU A 221 -2.56 0.88 -12.07
C LEU A 221 -3.10 2.31 -12.02
N TYR A 222 -3.61 2.75 -10.87
CA TYR A 222 -4.10 4.11 -10.67
C TYR A 222 -3.00 5.15 -10.94
N ILE A 223 -1.78 4.91 -10.45
CA ILE A 223 -0.65 5.84 -10.61
C ILE A 223 -0.21 5.91 -12.07
N CYS A 224 -0.15 4.76 -12.75
CA CYS A 224 0.17 4.71 -14.18
C CYS A 224 -0.85 5.52 -14.99
N ASP A 225 -2.14 5.26 -14.76
CA ASP A 225 -3.22 5.94 -15.47
C ASP A 225 -3.24 7.46 -15.18
N MET A 226 -3.07 7.86 -13.93
CA MET A 226 -2.94 9.27 -13.54
C MET A 226 -1.75 9.96 -14.20
N PHE A 227 -0.60 9.28 -14.26
CA PHE A 227 0.58 9.81 -14.95
C PHE A 227 0.30 10.04 -16.43
N LEU A 228 -0.28 9.04 -17.11
CA LEU A 228 -0.63 9.13 -18.53
C LEU A 228 -1.64 10.25 -18.81
N LEU A 229 -2.69 10.36 -18.00
CA LEU A 229 -3.69 11.41 -18.11
C LEU A 229 -3.08 12.80 -17.94
N TYR A 230 -2.21 12.99 -16.95
CA TYR A 230 -1.61 14.29 -16.70
C TYR A 230 -0.62 14.66 -17.79
N VAL A 231 0.28 13.76 -18.20
CA VAL A 231 1.22 14.03 -19.30
C VAL A 231 0.47 14.35 -20.59
N ASN A 232 -0.56 13.57 -20.94
CA ASN A 232 -1.41 13.86 -22.10
C ASN A 232 -2.09 15.25 -21.98
N GLY A 233 -2.53 15.63 -20.77
CA GLY A 233 -3.05 16.97 -20.49
C GLY A 233 -2.02 18.08 -20.67
N LEU A 234 -0.77 17.86 -20.25
CA LEU A 234 0.34 18.81 -20.45
C LEU A 234 0.63 19.02 -21.93
N MET A 235 0.56 17.96 -22.73
CA MET A 235 0.78 18.04 -24.17
C MET A 235 -0.35 18.75 -24.94
N LYS A 236 -1.53 18.93 -24.34
CA LYS A 236 -2.73 19.51 -24.99
C LYS A 236 -3.04 20.94 -24.54
N THR A 237 -2.62 21.35 -23.35
CA THR A 237 -3.08 22.62 -22.78
C THR A 237 -2.50 23.80 -23.56
N LYS A 238 -3.34 24.51 -24.32
CA LYS A 238 -3.00 25.79 -24.94
C LYS A 238 -3.05 26.88 -23.86
N ARG A 239 -1.98 27.68 -23.73
CA ARG A 239 -1.79 28.72 -22.68
C ARG A 239 -2.88 29.81 -22.59
N HIS A 240 -3.85 29.86 -23.50
CA HIS A 240 -4.65 31.06 -23.75
C HIS A 240 -5.98 31.17 -23.01
N THR A 241 -6.43 30.17 -22.24
CA THR A 241 -7.79 30.16 -21.63
C THR A 241 -7.82 30.33 -20.11
N ILE A 242 -6.68 30.25 -19.42
CA ILE A 242 -6.59 30.33 -17.96
C ILE A 242 -5.50 31.35 -17.61
N SER A 243 -5.68 32.11 -16.54
CA SER A 243 -4.62 33.01 -16.07
C SER A 243 -3.31 32.24 -15.85
N PRO A 244 -2.15 32.79 -16.26
CA PRO A 244 -0.87 32.10 -16.14
C PRO A 244 -0.60 31.56 -14.74
N ASP A 245 -0.93 32.34 -13.71
CA ASP A 245 -0.72 31.97 -12.31
C ASP A 245 -1.56 30.77 -11.88
N LEU A 246 -2.84 30.75 -12.25
CA LEU A 246 -3.73 29.63 -11.96
C LEU A 246 -3.30 28.38 -12.72
N TYR A 247 -2.85 28.53 -13.97
CA TYR A 247 -2.32 27.42 -14.75
C TYR A 247 -1.06 26.81 -14.10
N ILE A 248 -0.11 27.64 -13.68
CA ILE A 248 1.11 27.18 -12.98
C ILE A 248 0.76 26.46 -11.68
N LEU A 249 -0.23 26.96 -10.94
CA LEU A 249 -0.68 26.34 -9.69
C LEU A 249 -1.37 24.99 -9.92
N LEU A 250 -2.20 24.87 -10.95
CA LEU A 250 -2.82 23.59 -11.34
C LEU A 250 -1.76 22.58 -11.80
N LEU A 251 -0.76 23.06 -12.54
CA LEU A 251 0.36 22.25 -13.01
C LEU A 251 1.21 21.73 -11.86
N SER A 252 1.62 22.61 -10.94
CA SER A 252 2.44 22.25 -9.78
C SER A 252 1.71 21.26 -8.87
N TYR A 253 0.39 21.42 -8.68
CA TYR A 253 -0.43 20.45 -7.96
C TYR A 253 -0.40 19.07 -8.63
N ARG A 254 -0.63 18.99 -9.95
CA ARG A 254 -0.65 17.72 -10.69
C ARG A 254 0.68 16.99 -10.61
N ILE A 255 1.78 17.71 -10.81
CA ILE A 255 3.14 17.18 -10.69
C ILE A 255 3.40 16.73 -9.25
N GLY A 256 3.04 17.55 -8.27
CA GLY A 256 3.19 17.24 -6.84
C GLY A 256 2.48 15.95 -6.45
N VAL A 257 1.22 15.76 -6.87
CA VAL A 257 0.46 14.52 -6.64
C VAL A 257 1.14 13.32 -7.31
N ILE A 258 1.56 13.44 -8.58
CA ILE A 258 2.28 12.35 -9.26
C ILE A 258 3.53 11.95 -8.50
N VAL A 259 4.42 12.91 -8.22
CA VAL A 259 5.68 12.67 -7.53
C VAL A 259 5.44 12.03 -6.17
N PHE A 260 4.43 12.52 -5.44
CA PHE A 260 4.03 12.00 -4.14
C PHE A 260 3.64 10.52 -4.22
N TYR A 261 2.80 10.13 -5.18
CA TYR A 261 2.35 8.75 -5.33
C TYR A 261 3.47 7.82 -5.83
N TRP A 262 4.29 8.27 -6.77
CA TRP A 262 5.45 7.51 -7.25
C TRP A 262 6.46 7.25 -6.14
N LEU A 263 6.71 8.25 -5.30
CA LEU A 263 7.59 8.09 -4.14
C LEU A 263 7.06 7.02 -3.19
N HIS A 264 5.74 6.94 -2.97
CA HIS A 264 5.16 5.89 -2.13
C HIS A 264 5.37 4.50 -2.72
N VAL A 265 5.14 4.31 -4.03
CA VAL A 265 5.42 3.01 -4.70
C VAL A 265 6.90 2.66 -4.60
N ALA A 266 7.78 3.63 -4.79
CA ALA A 266 9.21 3.43 -4.66
C ALA A 266 9.61 2.99 -3.25
N VAL A 267 9.08 3.67 -2.21
CA VAL A 267 9.31 3.30 -0.81
C VAL A 267 8.79 1.89 -0.52
N MET A 268 7.59 1.51 -0.99
CA MET A 268 7.06 0.17 -0.82
C MET A 268 7.96 -0.90 -1.46
N ALA A 269 8.41 -0.66 -2.70
CA ALA A 269 9.29 -1.57 -3.41
C ALA A 269 10.67 -1.71 -2.74
N VAL A 270 11.23 -0.60 -2.24
CA VAL A 270 12.49 -0.62 -1.48
C VAL A 270 12.33 -1.37 -0.16
N LEU A 271 11.22 -1.18 0.56
CA LEU A 271 10.95 -1.91 1.80
C LEU A 271 10.74 -3.41 1.56
N ALA A 272 10.00 -3.78 0.52
CA ALA A 272 9.79 -5.17 0.13
C ALA A 272 11.11 -5.88 -0.22
N ASP A 273 11.97 -5.20 -0.97
CA ASP A 273 13.30 -5.68 -1.31
C ASP A 273 14.21 -5.77 -0.07
N ALA A 274 14.16 -4.78 0.82
CA ALA A 274 14.92 -4.81 2.08
C ALA A 274 14.51 -5.98 2.99
N ILE A 275 13.23 -6.36 3.03
CA ILE A 275 12.77 -7.58 3.74
C ILE A 275 13.43 -8.82 3.13
N SER A 276 13.45 -8.91 1.80
CA SER A 276 14.07 -10.03 1.08
C SER A 276 15.57 -10.11 1.38
N GLN A 277 16.27 -8.98 1.37
CA GLN A 277 17.69 -8.88 1.73
C GLN A 277 17.95 -9.33 3.18
N GLN A 278 17.14 -8.87 4.15
CA GLN A 278 17.28 -9.32 5.54
C GLN A 278 17.07 -10.84 5.67
N TYR A 279 16.22 -11.42 4.83
CA TYR A 279 16.03 -12.87 4.81
C TYR A 279 17.21 -13.62 4.19
N ASP A 280 17.76 -13.11 3.09
CA ASP A 280 18.91 -13.72 2.41
C ASP A 280 20.14 -13.74 3.36
N GLU A 281 20.32 -12.71 4.18
CA GLU A 281 21.32 -12.71 5.25
C GLU A 281 21.06 -13.79 6.32
N ILE A 282 19.80 -14.07 6.66
CA ILE A 282 19.43 -15.17 7.58
C ILE A 282 19.77 -16.53 6.94
N VAL A 283 19.46 -16.73 5.66
CA VAL A 283 19.82 -17.95 4.91
C VAL A 283 21.33 -18.14 4.91
N HIS A 284 22.08 -17.07 4.63
CA HIS A 284 23.54 -17.11 4.66
C HIS A 284 24.07 -17.52 6.05
N LEU A 285 23.54 -16.93 7.12
CA LEU A 285 23.93 -17.30 8.49
C LEU A 285 23.56 -18.76 8.82
N ALA A 286 22.40 -19.25 8.37
CA ALA A 286 22.01 -20.64 8.55
C ALA A 286 22.98 -21.58 7.81
N ASN A 287 23.39 -21.26 6.58
CA ASN A 287 24.39 -22.04 5.84
C ASN A 287 25.76 -22.03 6.55
N LYS A 288 26.18 -20.88 7.10
CA LYS A 288 27.43 -20.77 7.87
C LYS A 288 27.40 -21.69 9.11
N LEU A 289 26.26 -21.79 9.78
CA LEU A 289 26.08 -22.67 10.93
C LEU A 289 26.29 -24.15 10.55
N GLN A 290 25.82 -24.57 9.37
CA GLN A 290 26.01 -25.94 8.87
C GLN A 290 27.50 -26.31 8.72
N LEU A 291 28.35 -25.35 8.36
CA LEU A 291 29.80 -25.55 8.25
C LEU A 291 30.50 -25.71 9.60
N ILE A 292 29.94 -25.10 10.66
CA ILE A 292 30.56 -25.07 12.00
C ILE A 292 30.17 -26.31 12.82
N CYS A 293 28.95 -26.83 12.66
CA CYS A 293 28.44 -27.96 13.44
C CYS A 293 28.82 -29.32 12.82
N THR A 294 29.98 -29.86 13.20
CA THR A 294 30.59 -31.02 12.50
C THR A 294 30.17 -32.43 12.97
N LYS A 295 29.66 -32.66 14.21
CA LYS A 295 29.50 -34.06 14.70
C LYS A 295 28.26 -34.47 15.50
N MET A 296 27.59 -33.61 16.28
CA MET A 296 26.47 -34.07 17.15
C MET A 296 25.07 -33.57 16.77
N ASP A 297 24.97 -32.48 16.01
CA ASP A 297 23.68 -31.85 15.65
C ASP A 297 23.50 -31.67 14.13
N ARG A 298 24.28 -32.37 13.30
CA ARG A 298 24.31 -32.15 11.84
C ARG A 298 22.93 -32.28 11.19
N LYS A 299 22.17 -33.32 11.54
CA LYS A 299 20.80 -33.52 11.02
C LYS A 299 19.85 -32.39 11.44
N ILE A 300 19.91 -31.96 12.71
CA ILE A 300 19.06 -30.87 13.22
C ILE A 300 19.39 -29.55 12.50
N VAL A 301 20.67 -29.29 12.25
CA VAL A 301 21.13 -28.10 11.52
C VAL A 301 20.77 -28.18 10.04
N GLU A 302 20.89 -29.35 9.40
CA GLU A 302 20.45 -29.58 8.01
C GLU A 302 18.93 -29.35 7.88
N ASP A 303 18.12 -29.95 8.76
CA ASP A 303 16.67 -29.73 8.82
C ASP A 303 16.33 -28.25 9.06
N PHE A 304 17.17 -27.55 9.83
CA PHE A 304 17.03 -26.11 10.06
C PHE A 304 17.34 -25.28 8.81
N VAL A 305 18.47 -25.54 8.15
CA VAL A 305 18.87 -24.84 6.94
C VAL A 305 17.86 -25.06 5.82
N GLU A 306 17.41 -26.30 5.62
CA GLU A 306 16.39 -26.63 4.64
C GLU A 306 15.07 -25.90 4.94
N PHE A 307 14.66 -25.89 6.21
CA PHE A 307 13.48 -25.16 6.64
C PHE A 307 13.59 -23.66 6.31
N ILE A 308 14.72 -23.03 6.63
CA ILE A 308 14.96 -21.62 6.31
C ILE A 308 15.01 -21.41 4.79
N GLY A 309 15.66 -22.29 4.01
CA GLY A 309 15.66 -22.17 2.55
C GLY A 309 14.26 -22.20 1.93
N LYS A 310 13.36 -23.03 2.46
CA LYS A 310 11.99 -23.22 1.95
C LYS A 310 11.00 -22.12 2.35
N ASN A 311 11.30 -21.30 3.36
CA ASN A 311 10.34 -20.34 3.93
C ASN A 311 10.62 -18.88 3.55
N ARG A 312 11.24 -18.65 2.39
CA ARG A 312 11.55 -17.31 1.89
C ARG A 312 10.29 -16.45 1.77
N PRO A 313 10.25 -15.26 2.37
CA PRO A 313 9.11 -14.37 2.22
C PRO A 313 9.13 -13.71 0.85
N GLU A 314 7.97 -13.68 0.21
CA GLU A 314 7.76 -12.96 -1.05
C GLU A 314 6.63 -11.96 -0.85
N ILE A 315 6.88 -10.69 -1.20
CA ILE A 315 5.84 -9.66 -1.22
C ILE A 315 5.13 -9.74 -2.57
N ASP A 316 4.08 -10.53 -2.62
CA ASP A 316 3.33 -10.83 -3.83
C ASP A 316 2.18 -9.83 -4.03
N VAL A 317 2.11 -9.26 -5.22
CA VAL A 317 1.10 -8.31 -5.66
C VAL A 317 -0.02 -9.07 -6.37
N ALA A 318 -0.93 -9.61 -5.56
CA ALA A 318 -2.13 -10.32 -6.00
C ALA A 318 -1.83 -11.48 -6.98
N GLU A 319 -0.73 -12.21 -6.77
CA GLU A 319 -0.30 -13.38 -7.56
C GLU A 319 0.15 -13.02 -8.99
N PHE A 320 0.22 -11.73 -9.33
CA PHE A 320 0.69 -11.29 -10.65
C PHE A 320 2.21 -11.16 -10.71
N PHE A 321 2.83 -10.59 -9.67
CA PHE A 321 4.27 -10.40 -9.60
C PHE A 321 4.77 -10.14 -8.18
N ILE A 322 6.06 -10.42 -7.96
CA ILE A 322 6.74 -10.10 -6.71
C ILE A 322 7.21 -8.64 -6.74
N LEU A 323 6.86 -7.86 -5.73
CA LEU A 323 7.27 -6.48 -5.58
C LEU A 323 8.77 -6.41 -5.19
N LYS A 324 9.59 -5.90 -6.12
CA LYS A 324 11.04 -5.70 -5.95
C LYS A 324 11.43 -4.31 -6.45
N ARG A 325 12.67 -3.87 -6.19
CA ARG A 325 13.16 -2.57 -6.72
C ARG A 325 13.05 -2.47 -8.24
N SER A 326 13.33 -3.57 -8.95
CA SER A 326 13.22 -3.65 -10.42
C SER A 326 11.80 -3.41 -10.93
N THR A 327 10.77 -3.68 -10.11
CA THR A 327 9.37 -3.42 -10.46
C THR A 327 9.15 -1.95 -10.79
N ILE A 328 9.80 -1.00 -10.11
CA ILE A 328 9.65 0.44 -10.39
C ILE A 328 10.08 0.74 -11.84
N PHE A 329 11.25 0.23 -12.24
CA PHE A 329 11.76 0.43 -13.60
C PHE A 329 10.87 -0.24 -14.65
N ASN A 330 10.33 -1.42 -14.36
CA ASN A 330 9.40 -2.09 -15.27
C ASN A 330 8.09 -1.29 -15.45
N ILE A 331 7.55 -0.71 -14.36
CA ILE A 331 6.37 0.15 -14.43
C ILE A 331 6.68 1.43 -15.23
N LEU A 332 7.83 2.07 -14.97
CA LEU A 332 8.25 3.26 -15.72
C LEU A 332 8.42 2.96 -17.22
N ASN A 333 9.05 1.84 -17.56
CA ASN A 333 9.19 1.40 -18.95
C ASN A 333 7.82 1.21 -19.62
N PHE A 334 6.88 0.53 -18.93
CA PHE A 334 5.51 0.37 -19.43
C PHE A 334 4.83 1.72 -19.70
N VAL A 335 4.94 2.65 -18.75
CA VAL A 335 4.38 4.00 -18.89
C VAL A 335 5.02 4.76 -20.06
N ILE A 336 6.34 4.66 -20.26
CA ILE A 336 7.05 5.29 -21.39
C ILE A 336 6.57 4.70 -22.72
N TYR A 337 6.46 3.38 -22.84
CA TYR A 337 5.94 2.74 -24.06
C TYR A 337 4.52 3.21 -24.37
N PHE A 338 3.65 3.27 -23.37
CA PHE A 338 2.28 3.73 -23.58
C PHE A 338 2.22 5.22 -23.95
N LEU A 339 3.11 6.04 -23.38
CA LEU A 339 3.24 7.45 -23.73
C LEU A 339 3.68 7.61 -25.19
N ILE A 340 4.67 6.84 -25.66
CA ILE A 340 5.10 6.83 -27.06
C ILE A 340 3.90 6.53 -27.98
N VAL A 341 3.11 5.51 -27.65
CA VAL A 341 1.87 5.18 -28.39
C VAL A 341 0.90 6.36 -28.40
N ILE A 342 0.59 6.97 -27.24
CA ILE A 342 -0.31 8.15 -27.18
C ILE A 342 0.20 9.29 -28.08
N VAL A 343 1.52 9.53 -28.11
CA VAL A 343 2.12 10.58 -28.94
C VAL A 343 2.01 10.24 -30.42
N GLN A 344 2.23 8.98 -30.81
CA GLN A 344 2.11 8.53 -32.20
C GLN A 344 0.68 8.59 -32.75
N PHE A 345 -0.32 8.33 -31.90
CA PHE A 345 -1.74 8.37 -32.28
C PHE A 345 -2.40 9.75 -32.04
N LYS A 346 -1.60 10.79 -31.74
CA LYS A 346 -2.10 12.16 -31.55
C LYS A 346 -2.27 12.89 -32.88
#